data_AF-A0A7S2GB58-F1
#
_entry.id   AF-A0A7S2GB58-F1
#
_cell.length_a   1.000
_cell.length_b   1.000
_cell.length_c   1.000
_cell.angle_alpha   90.00
_cell.angle_beta   90.00
_cell.angle_gamma   90.00
#
_symmetry.space_group_name_H-M   'P 1'
#
loop_
_entity.id
_entity.type
_entity.pdbx_description
1 polymer ?
#
loop_
_entity_poly.entity_id
_entity_poly.type
_entity_poly.pdbx_seq_one_letter_code
_entity_poly.pdbx_strand_id
1 'polypeptide(L)'
;LMNSIKMIHTIARYYSTTERMTNLFARITNQMIVNCKNSITEGGSFDALWEKNPQELVRQLESCLKLSEAYQEQYRLTKKKLQQMPKGKQFDFNEMQIFGKFDLFCRRIIKLIDMFSTI
;
A
#
# COMPACT_ATOMS: atom_id res chain seq x y z
N LEU A 1 -4.84 -11.85 2.62
CA LEU A 1 -3.89 -11.30 1.63
C LEU A 1 -2.46 -11.81 1.84
N MET A 2 -1.79 -11.51 2.97
CA MET A 2 -0.38 -11.85 3.16
C MET A 2 -0.10 -13.36 3.27
N ASN A 3 -1.03 -14.14 3.84
CA ASN A 3 -0.98 -15.60 3.81
C ASN A 3 -1.09 -16.18 2.39
N SER A 4 -1.91 -15.57 1.53
CA SER A 4 -2.05 -15.96 0.12
C SER A 4 -0.78 -15.64 -0.67
N ILE A 5 -0.16 -14.47 -0.42
CA ILE A 5 1.11 -14.08 -1.04
C ILE A 5 2.25 -15.00 -0.57
N LYS A 6 2.27 -15.39 0.71
CA LYS A 6 3.21 -16.38 1.25
C LYS A 6 3.03 -17.75 0.59
N MET A 7 1.79 -18.19 0.36
CA MET A 7 1.51 -19.42 -0.39
C MET A 7 1.95 -19.32 -1.85
N ILE A 8 1.72 -18.19 -2.53
CA ILE A 8 2.21 -17.97 -3.90
C ILE A 8 3.75 -18.03 -3.93
N HIS A 9 4.44 -17.36 -3.00
CA HIS A 9 5.90 -17.43 -2.93
C HIS A 9 6.43 -18.85 -2.65
N THR A 10 5.70 -19.62 -1.84
CA THR A 10 6.12 -20.97 -1.43
C THR A 10 5.80 -22.04 -2.48
N ILE A 11 4.70 -21.89 -3.24
CA ILE A 11 4.15 -22.92 -4.13
C ILE A 11 4.40 -22.59 -5.61
N ALA A 12 4.39 -21.31 -5.99
CA ALA A 12 4.50 -20.93 -7.40
C ALA A 12 5.97 -20.92 -7.87
N ARG A 13 6.38 -22.00 -8.54
CA ARG A 13 7.68 -22.13 -9.21
C ARG A 13 8.03 -20.93 -10.12
N TYR A 14 7.02 -20.30 -10.72
CA TYR A 14 7.15 -19.12 -11.59
C TYR A 14 7.35 -17.78 -10.85
N TYR A 15 7.00 -17.67 -9.57
CA TYR A 15 7.21 -16.47 -8.73
C TYR A 15 8.40 -16.64 -7.77
N SER A 16 9.23 -17.66 -7.99
CA SER A 16 10.37 -17.98 -7.13
C SER A 16 11.56 -17.00 -7.27
N THR A 17 11.45 -16.00 -8.15
CA THR A 17 12.48 -14.98 -8.37
C THR A 17 12.08 -13.65 -7.73
N THR A 18 13.07 -13.00 -7.14
CA THR A 18 12.98 -11.74 -6.40
C THR A 18 12.30 -10.62 -7.21
N GLU A 19 12.60 -10.57 -8.50
CA GLU A 19 12.07 -9.58 -9.44
C GLU A 19 10.55 -9.73 -9.69
N ARG A 20 10.07 -10.96 -9.90
CA ARG A 20 8.63 -11.21 -10.17
C ARG A 20 7.78 -10.94 -8.94
N MET A 21 8.29 -11.26 -7.76
CA MET A 21 7.65 -10.90 -6.49
C MET A 21 7.62 -9.39 -6.29
N THR A 22 8.72 -8.68 -6.55
CA THR A 22 8.79 -7.22 -6.45
C THR A 22 7.76 -6.55 -7.39
N ASN A 23 7.65 -7.03 -8.63
CA ASN A 23 6.65 -6.56 -9.59
C ASN A 23 5.20 -6.87 -9.14
N LEU A 24 4.97 -8.05 -8.55
CA LEU A 24 3.66 -8.40 -7.99
C LEU A 24 3.28 -7.47 -6.85
N PHE A 25 4.20 -7.24 -5.89
CA PHE A 25 3.98 -6.31 -4.79
C PHE A 25 3.75 -4.88 -5.30
N ALA A 26 4.53 -4.40 -6.26
CA ALA A 26 4.33 -3.08 -6.86
C ALA A 26 2.96 -2.94 -7.52
N ARG A 27 2.46 -3.99 -8.20
CA ARG A 27 1.10 -4.02 -8.77
C ARG A 27 0.03 -3.98 -7.68
N ILE A 28 0.19 -4.75 -6.61
CA ILE A 28 -0.72 -4.74 -5.45
C ILE A 28 -0.76 -3.34 -4.84
N THR A 29 0.41 -2.72 -4.61
CA THR A 29 0.49 -1.36 -4.07
C THR A 29 -0.22 -0.34 -4.98
N ASN A 30 -0.01 -0.42 -6.30
CA ASN A 30 -0.70 0.47 -7.25
C ASN A 30 -2.23 0.28 -7.17
N GLN A 31 -2.70 -0.97 -7.05
CA GLN A 31 -4.13 -1.24 -6.93
C GLN A 31 -4.71 -0.71 -5.60
N MET A 32 -3.94 -0.78 -4.50
CA MET A 32 -4.33 -0.16 -3.22
C MET A 32 -4.47 1.36 -3.36
N ILE A 33 -3.54 2.03 -4.04
CA ILE A 33 -3.61 3.47 -4.32
C ILE A 33 -4.86 3.80 -5.14
N VAL A 34 -5.14 3.03 -6.20
CA VAL A 34 -6.35 3.22 -7.02
C VAL A 34 -7.61 3.03 -6.19
N ASN A 35 -7.66 2.02 -5.33
CA ASN A 35 -8.82 1.79 -4.47
C ASN A 35 -9.00 2.92 -3.44
N CYS A 36 -7.91 3.43 -2.85
CA CYS A 36 -7.95 4.60 -1.98
C CYS A 36 -8.51 5.82 -2.73
N LYS A 37 -8.00 6.10 -3.93
CA LYS A 37 -8.49 7.20 -4.77
C LYS A 37 -9.98 7.05 -5.08
N ASN A 38 -10.41 5.86 -5.50
CA ASN A 38 -11.82 5.59 -5.81
C ASN A 38 -12.71 5.69 -4.57
N SER A 39 -12.21 5.30 -3.39
CA SER A 39 -12.94 5.46 -2.13
C SER A 39 -13.15 6.94 -1.80
N ILE A 40 -12.11 7.75 -2.02
CA ILE A 40 -12.15 9.20 -1.77
C ILE A 40 -13.07 9.91 -2.78
N THR A 41 -12.94 9.59 -4.08
CA THR A 41 -13.71 10.27 -5.14
C THR A 41 -15.08 9.66 -5.38
N GLU A 42 -15.40 8.48 -4.85
CA GLU A 42 -16.64 7.71 -5.12
C GLU A 42 -16.96 7.58 -6.63
N GLY A 43 -15.93 7.58 -7.48
CA GLY A 43 -16.09 7.55 -8.94
C GLY A 43 -16.37 8.92 -9.59
N GLY A 44 -16.38 10.01 -8.82
CA GLY A 44 -16.49 11.38 -9.29
C GLY A 44 -15.15 12.07 -9.62
N SER A 45 -15.21 13.34 -10.03
CA SER A 45 -14.04 14.20 -10.25
C SER A 45 -13.36 14.58 -8.93
N PHE A 46 -12.06 14.91 -8.98
CA PHE A 46 -11.34 15.51 -7.86
C PHE A 46 -11.94 16.86 -7.42
N ASP A 47 -12.70 17.55 -8.29
CA ASP A 47 -13.37 18.81 -7.92
C ASP A 47 -14.51 18.58 -6.94
N ALA A 48 -15.19 17.42 -7.00
CA ALA A 48 -16.27 17.07 -6.09
C ALA A 48 -15.78 16.83 -4.64
N LEU A 49 -14.47 16.78 -4.44
CA LEU A 49 -13.82 16.59 -3.15
C LEU A 49 -13.99 17.82 -2.26
N TRP A 50 -14.05 19.03 -2.84
CA TRP A 50 -14.27 20.29 -2.12
C TRP A 50 -15.72 20.51 -1.69
N GLU A 51 -16.66 19.83 -2.36
CA GLU A 51 -18.09 19.88 -2.06
C GLU A 51 -18.51 18.88 -0.96
N LYS A 52 -17.63 17.91 -0.64
CA LYS A 52 -17.89 16.91 0.40
C LYS A 52 -17.68 17.48 1.80
N ASN A 53 -18.33 16.85 2.78
CA ASN A 53 -18.12 17.18 4.18
C ASN A 53 -16.64 16.98 4.57
N PRO A 54 -15.91 18.03 5.02
CA PRO A 54 -14.50 17.94 5.35
C PRO A 54 -14.19 16.86 6.40
N GLN A 55 -15.08 16.67 7.38
CA GLN A 55 -14.87 15.71 8.47
C GLN A 55 -14.95 14.26 7.96
N GLU A 56 -15.86 13.98 7.03
CA GLU A 56 -15.99 12.64 6.43
C GLU A 56 -14.82 12.35 5.49
N LEU A 57 -14.43 13.35 4.70
CA LEU A 57 -13.29 13.26 3.80
C LEU A 57 -11.98 13.00 4.57
N VAL A 58 -11.72 13.74 5.66
CA VAL A 58 -10.56 13.51 6.54
C VAL A 58 -10.56 12.08 7.07
N ARG A 59 -11.70 11.54 7.53
CA ARG A 59 -11.78 10.14 8.00
C ARG A 59 -11.44 9.12 6.89
N GLN A 60 -11.89 9.36 5.66
CA GLN A 60 -11.53 8.49 4.53
C GLN A 60 -10.04 8.58 4.18
N LEU A 61 -9.48 9.79 4.19
CA LEU A 61 -8.06 10.06 3.97
C LEU A 61 -7.18 9.39 5.03
N GLU A 62 -7.53 9.52 6.32
CA GLU A 62 -6.86 8.83 7.43
C GLU A 62 -6.93 7.31 7.31
N SER A 63 -8.07 6.78 6.86
CA SER A 63 -8.24 5.34 6.62
C SER A 63 -7.28 4.83 5.54
N CYS A 64 -7.00 5.63 4.51
CA CYS A 64 -6.01 5.32 3.48
C CYS A 64 -4.58 5.30 4.04
N LEU A 65 -4.25 6.20 4.98
CA LEU A 65 -2.94 6.19 5.67
C LEU A 65 -2.79 4.94 6.57
N LYS A 66 -3.82 4.60 7.35
CA LYS A 66 -3.81 3.38 8.17
C LYS A 66 -3.64 2.12 7.33
N LEU A 67 -4.26 2.08 6.15
CA LEU A 67 -4.08 0.97 5.21
C LEU A 67 -2.62 0.86 4.74
N SER A 68 -1.97 1.98 4.44
CA SER A 68 -0.58 1.97 3.97
C SER A 68 0.39 1.51 5.07
N GLU A 69 0.21 1.99 6.29
CA GLU A 69 0.99 1.58 7.46
C GLU A 69 0.82 0.08 7.74
N ALA A 70 -0.42 -0.42 7.78
CA ALA A 70 -0.71 -1.83 8.01
C ALA A 70 -0.08 -2.72 6.93
N TYR A 71 -0.10 -2.28 5.67
CA TYR A 71 0.52 -3.01 4.57
C TYR A 71 2.04 -3.07 4.68
N GLN A 72 2.70 -1.94 4.98
CA GLN A 72 4.15 -1.87 5.20
C GLN A 72 4.57 -2.73 6.40
N GLU A 73 3.81 -2.69 7.50
CA GLU A 73 4.13 -3.46 8.70
C GLU A 73 4.02 -4.98 8.43
N GLN A 74 2.95 -5.42 7.77
CA GLN A 74 2.80 -6.82 7.39
C GLN A 74 3.93 -7.30 6.46
N TYR A 75 4.41 -6.44 5.57
CA TYR A 75 5.57 -6.74 4.74
C TYR A 75 6.84 -6.90 5.58
N ARG A 76 7.14 -5.96 6.49
CA ARG A 76 8.32 -6.03 7.39
C ARG A 76 8.29 -7.27 8.27
N LEU A 77 7.12 -7.62 8.84
CA LEU A 77 6.93 -8.83 9.63
C LEU A 77 7.19 -10.10 8.79
N THR A 78 6.72 -10.11 7.55
CA THR A 78 6.94 -11.24 6.63
C THR A 78 8.42 -11.36 6.27
N LYS A 79 9.10 -10.25 5.96
CA LYS A 79 10.55 -10.20 5.70
C LYS A 79 11.34 -10.72 6.90
N LYS A 80 11.03 -10.26 8.12
CA LYS A 80 11.70 -10.69 9.37
C LYS A 80 11.52 -12.18 9.62
N LYS A 81 10.31 -12.73 9.43
CA LYS A 81 10.04 -14.18 9.57
C LYS A 81 10.83 -15.03 8.58
N LEU A 82 11.08 -14.51 7.38
CA LEU A 82 11.84 -15.23 6.35
C LEU A 82 13.36 -15.15 6.59
N GLN A 83 13.86 -14.04 7.12
CA GLN A 83 15.26 -13.92 7.56
C GLN A 83 15.61 -14.89 8.69
N GLN A 84 14.65 -15.24 9.55
CA GLN A 84 14.84 -16.23 10.62
C GLN A 84 14.91 -17.69 10.12
N MET A 85 14.67 -17.96 8.83
CA MET A 85 14.77 -19.29 8.24
C MET A 85 16.05 -19.44 7.41
N PRO A 86 17.12 -20.07 7.94
CA PRO A 86 18.44 -20.10 7.30
C PRO A 86 18.49 -20.89 5.97
N LYS A 87 17.48 -21.71 5.68
CA LYS A 87 17.37 -22.49 4.42
C LYS A 87 16.39 -21.88 3.40
N GLY A 88 15.75 -20.75 3.70
CA GLY A 88 14.80 -20.07 2.82
C GLY A 88 15.47 -19.04 1.90
N LYS A 89 14.92 -18.83 0.69
CA LYS A 89 15.33 -17.69 -0.17
C LYS A 89 15.10 -16.39 0.59
N GLN A 90 16.14 -15.56 0.71
CA GLN A 90 16.04 -14.28 1.39
C GLN A 90 15.19 -13.28 0.60
N PHE A 91 14.39 -12.50 1.31
CA PHE A 91 13.59 -11.41 0.75
C PHE A 91 14.45 -10.15 0.65
N ASP A 92 15.22 -10.05 -0.43
CA ASP A 92 15.94 -8.83 -0.79
C ASP A 92 15.21 -8.11 -1.93
N PHE A 93 14.02 -7.59 -1.63
CA PHE A 93 13.23 -6.84 -2.61
C PHE A 93 13.51 -5.35 -2.52
N ASN A 94 13.40 -4.67 -3.66
CA ASN A 94 13.53 -3.22 -3.70
C ASN A 94 12.27 -2.57 -3.09
N GLU A 95 12.33 -2.25 -1.79
CA GLU A 95 11.26 -1.58 -1.05
C GLU A 95 10.85 -0.26 -1.70
N MET A 96 11.80 0.46 -2.32
CA MET A 96 11.52 1.71 -3.03
C MET A 96 10.61 1.48 -4.24
N GLN A 97 10.80 0.39 -4.98
CA GLN A 97 9.92 0.03 -6.11
C GLN A 97 8.52 -0.40 -5.65
N ILE A 98 8.42 -1.02 -4.47
CA ILE A 98 7.15 -1.52 -3.93
C ILE A 98 6.34 -0.38 -3.30
N PHE A 99 6.98 0.45 -2.47
CA PHE A 99 6.31 1.42 -1.61
C PHE A 99 6.51 2.87 -2.03
N GLY A 100 7.52 3.21 -2.83
CA GLY A 100 7.85 4.60 -3.13
C GLY A 100 6.68 5.40 -3.74
N LYS A 101 5.88 4.77 -4.61
CA LYS A 101 4.64 5.40 -5.13
C LYS A 101 3.58 5.60 -4.04
N PHE A 102 3.50 4.70 -3.08
CA PHE A 102 2.54 4.78 -1.97
C PHE A 102 2.95 5.82 -0.95
N ASP A 103 4.25 5.94 -0.67
CA ASP A 103 4.78 6.97 0.23
C ASP A 103 4.51 8.37 -0.33
N LEU A 104 4.72 8.57 -1.63
CA LEU A 104 4.38 9.82 -2.31
C LEU A 104 2.87 10.10 -2.25
N PHE A 105 2.04 9.08 -2.36
CA PHE A 105 0.59 9.21 -2.19
C PHE A 105 0.20 9.60 -0.76
N CYS A 106 0.78 8.94 0.25
CA CYS A 106 0.53 9.25 1.66
C CYS A 106 0.93 10.70 2.00
N ARG A 107 2.07 11.18 1.50
CA ARG A 107 2.49 12.59 1.67
C ARG A 107 1.47 13.58 1.08
N ARG A 108 0.84 13.24 -0.04
CA ARG A 108 -0.22 14.09 -0.64
C ARG A 108 -1.49 14.05 0.20
N ILE A 109 -1.87 12.87 0.72
CA ILE A 109 -3.01 12.72 1.63
C ILE A 109 -2.82 13.56 2.90
N ILE A 110 -1.64 13.52 3.53
CA ILE A 110 -1.36 14.29 4.75
C ILE A 110 -1.60 15.78 4.49
N LYS A 111 -1.07 16.32 3.39
CA LYS A 111 -1.30 17.72 3.01
C LYS A 111 -2.78 18.05 2.78
N LEU A 112 -3.56 17.13 2.24
CA LEU A 112 -5.00 17.31 2.07
C LEU A 112 -5.70 17.32 3.44
N ILE A 113 -5.36 16.39 4.34
CA ILE A 113 -5.89 16.37 5.71
C ILE A 113 -5.58 17.70 6.42
N ASP A 114 -4.33 18.18 6.36
CA ASP A 114 -3.93 19.44 6.99
C ASP A 114 -4.74 20.62 6.44
N MET A 115 -4.94 20.67 5.12
CA MET A 115 -5.73 21.72 4.48
C MET A 115 -7.20 21.67 4.93
N PHE A 116 -7.85 20.50 4.89
CA PHE A 116 -9.25 20.35 5.32
C PHE A 116 -9.46 20.50 6.83
N SER A 117 -8.40 20.36 7.65
CA SER A 117 -8.47 20.53 9.10
C SER A 117 -8.24 21.98 9.54
N THR A 118 -7.70 22.83 8.65
CA THR A 118 -7.43 24.25 8.93
C THR A 118 -8.57 25.18 8.47
N ILE A 119 -9.47 24.68 7.63
CA ILE A 119 -10.69 25.36 7.15
C ILE A 119 -11.82 25.10 8.14
#